data_AF-A0A069DKY3-F1
#
_entry.id   AF-A0A069DKY3-F1
#
_cell.length_a   1.000
_cell.length_b   1.000
_cell.length_c   1.000
_cell.angle_alpha   90.00
_cell.angle_beta   90.00
_cell.angle_gamma   90.00
#
_symmetry.space_group_name_H-M   'P 1'
#
loop_
_entity.id
_entity.type
_entity.pdbx_description
1 polymer ?
#
loop_
_entity_poly.entity_id
_entity_poly.type
_entity_poly.pdbx_seq_one_letter_code
_entity_poly.pdbx_strand_id
1 'polypeptide(L)'
;MDELTDEERLEFISLIHKLRSEQRKRLGIDRVYYFYNEDTTHHFHLWMVPRYEWMYQFGNSVESLRPVLLHARNNMNDDENMKSVEEGVSMLREGMRDFVMNAG
;
A
#
# COMPACT_ATOMS: atom_id res chain seq x y z
N MET A 1 -4.48 3.88 -16.32
CA MET A 1 -5.91 4.22 -16.07
C MET A 1 -6.67 4.32 -17.38
N ASP A 2 -6.07 4.94 -18.39
CA ASP A 2 -6.70 5.16 -19.69
C ASP A 2 -6.97 3.86 -20.45
N GLU A 3 -6.15 2.82 -20.23
CA GLU A 3 -6.30 1.50 -20.85
C GLU A 3 -7.32 0.58 -20.16
N LEU A 4 -7.80 0.93 -18.97
CA LEU A 4 -8.83 0.15 -18.27
C LEU A 4 -10.21 0.49 -18.85
N THR A 5 -11.02 -0.53 -19.08
CA THR A 5 -12.46 -0.41 -19.33
C THR A 5 -13.18 0.17 -18.10
N ASP A 6 -14.42 0.63 -18.28
CA ASP A 6 -15.19 1.19 -17.17
C ASP A 6 -15.48 0.14 -16.07
N GLU A 7 -15.67 -1.12 -16.44
CA GLU A 7 -15.82 -2.24 -15.51
C GLU A 7 -14.54 -2.46 -14.70
N GLU A 8 -13.39 -2.55 -15.37
CA GLU A 8 -12.09 -2.71 -14.70
C GLU A 8 -11.76 -1.51 -13.79
N ARG A 9 -12.15 -0.29 -14.15
CA ARG A 9 -11.99 0.90 -13.29
C ARG A 9 -12.83 0.80 -12.02
N LEU A 10 -14.06 0.31 -12.12
CA LEU A 10 -14.97 0.14 -10.98
C LEU A 10 -14.49 -0.98 -10.04
N GLU A 11 -14.00 -2.08 -10.60
CA GLU A 11 -13.37 -3.14 -9.81
C GLU A 11 -12.09 -2.65 -9.12
N PHE A 12 -11.25 -1.92 -9.86
CA PHE A 12 -10.01 -1.37 -9.33
C PHE A 12 -10.26 -0.40 -8.17
N ILE A 13 -11.17 0.56 -8.31
CA ILE A 13 -11.48 1.50 -7.22
C ILE A 13 -12.07 0.77 -6.00
N SER A 14 -12.88 -0.26 -6.22
CA SER A 14 -13.46 -1.09 -5.16
C SER A 14 -12.38 -1.86 -4.39
N LEU A 15 -11.43 -2.44 -5.13
CA LEU A 15 -10.26 -3.13 -4.56
C LEU A 15 -9.42 -2.19 -3.69
N ILE A 16 -9.06 -1.02 -4.21
CA ILE A 16 -8.24 -0.04 -3.48
C ILE A 16 -8.98 0.48 -2.24
N HIS A 17 -10.27 0.76 -2.35
CA HIS A 17 -11.09 1.19 -1.22
C HIS A 17 -11.14 0.13 -0.12
N LYS A 18 -11.40 -1.14 -0.48
CA LYS A 18 -11.44 -2.25 0.47
C LYS A 18 -10.07 -2.46 1.13
N LEU A 19 -8.98 -2.50 0.36
CA LEU A 19 -7.63 -2.63 0.89
C LEU A 19 -7.30 -1.50 1.88
N ARG A 20 -7.62 -0.25 1.53
CA ARG A 20 -7.39 0.91 2.40
C ARG A 20 -8.17 0.82 3.72
N SER A 21 -9.41 0.32 3.66
CA SER A 21 -10.25 0.08 4.83
C SER A 21 -9.63 -0.96 5.76
N GLU A 22 -9.16 -2.09 5.22
CA GLU A 22 -8.50 -3.14 6.00
C GLU A 22 -7.17 -2.64 6.60
N GLN A 23 -6.36 -1.88 5.86
CA GLN A 23 -5.14 -1.25 6.41
C GLN A 23 -5.43 -0.38 7.62
N ARG A 24 -6.51 0.40 7.60
CA ARG A 24 -6.90 1.23 8.76
C ARG A 24 -7.36 0.35 9.92
N LYS A 25 -8.29 -0.57 9.68
CA LYS A 25 -8.94 -1.37 10.72
C LYS A 25 -7.99 -2.35 11.40
N ARG A 26 -7.11 -2.99 10.62
CA ARG A 26 -6.29 -4.11 11.07
C ARG A 26 -4.88 -3.69 11.47
N LEU A 27 -4.32 -2.70 10.78
CA LEU A 27 -2.92 -2.29 10.98
C LEU A 27 -2.80 -0.90 11.64
N GLY A 28 -3.91 -0.21 11.92
CA GLY A 28 -3.88 1.13 12.52
C GLY A 28 -3.26 2.19 11.62
N ILE A 29 -3.22 1.97 10.29
CA ILE A 29 -2.61 2.92 9.36
C ILE A 29 -3.60 4.04 9.05
N ASP A 30 -3.31 5.25 9.51
CA ASP A 30 -4.19 6.42 9.34
C ASP A 30 -3.98 7.19 8.05
N ARG A 31 -2.73 7.27 7.59
CA ARG A 31 -2.34 8.01 6.39
C ARG A 31 -1.61 7.09 5.41
N VAL A 32 -1.92 7.24 4.13
CA VAL A 32 -1.33 6.48 3.03
C VAL A 32 -1.09 7.46 1.89
N TYR A 33 0.12 7.46 1.35
CA TYR A 33 0.41 8.16 0.10
C TYR A 33 0.18 7.23 -1.09
N TYR A 34 -0.39 7.78 -2.16
CA TYR A 34 -0.68 7.05 -3.39
C TYR A 34 0.23 7.59 -4.48
N PHE A 35 1.03 6.71 -5.10
CA PHE A 35 1.83 7.06 -6.27
C PHE A 35 1.37 6.24 -7.45
N TYR A 36 1.13 6.95 -8.53
CA TYR A 36 0.81 6.39 -9.82
C TYR A 36 1.88 6.86 -10.80
N ASN A 37 2.41 5.93 -11.58
CA ASN A 37 3.40 6.23 -12.61
C ASN A 37 3.02 5.52 -13.91
N GLU A 38 2.99 6.28 -14.99
CA GLU A 38 2.69 5.80 -16.36
C GLU A 38 3.96 5.60 -17.19
N ASP A 39 5.13 5.97 -16.66
CA ASP A 39 6.43 5.91 -17.35
C ASP A 39 7.02 4.48 -17.39
N THR A 40 6.37 3.51 -16.74
CA THR A 40 6.74 2.10 -16.85
C THR A 40 6.14 1.54 -18.13
N THR A 41 6.99 1.33 -19.12
CA THR A 41 6.66 1.18 -20.54
C THR A 41 5.63 0.09 -20.89
N HIS A 42 5.19 -0.78 -19.97
CA HIS A 42 4.24 -1.86 -20.26
C HIS A 42 3.26 -2.27 -19.13
N HIS A 43 3.33 -1.73 -17.90
CA HIS A 43 2.47 -2.21 -16.80
C HIS A 43 1.99 -1.10 -15.86
N PHE A 44 0.69 -1.10 -15.58
CA PHE A 44 0.04 -0.23 -14.61
C PHE A 44 0.44 -0.60 -13.18
N HIS A 45 0.98 0.36 -12.42
CA HIS A 45 1.31 0.18 -11.00
C HIS A 45 0.77 1.33 -10.14
N LEU A 46 0.05 0.98 -9.08
CA LEU A 46 -0.30 1.89 -7.99
C LEU A 46 0.50 1.51 -6.74
N TRP A 47 1.27 2.46 -6.22
CA TRP A 47 1.96 2.31 -4.94
C TRP A 47 1.12 2.93 -3.84
N MET A 48 0.82 2.16 -2.80
CA MET A 48 0.24 2.63 -1.56
C MET A 48 1.31 2.58 -0.48
N VAL A 49 1.72 3.74 0.04
CA VAL A 49 2.79 3.85 1.05
C VAL A 49 2.17 4.28 2.38
N PRO A 50 1.93 3.34 3.31
CA PRO A 50 1.53 3.64 4.68
C PRO A 50 2.48 4.61 5.37
N ARG A 51 1.91 5.57 6.12
CA ARG A 51 2.68 6.49 6.95
C ARG A 51 2.62 6.03 8.41
N TYR A 52 3.75 5.56 8.91
CA TYR A 52 3.96 5.21 10.30
C TYR A 52 4.56 6.37 11.09
N GLU A 53 4.39 6.35 12.42
CA GLU A 53 4.85 7.43 13.31
C GLU A 53 6.36 7.70 13.19
N TRP A 54 7.18 6.65 13.12
CA TRP A 54 8.63 6.81 13.00
C TRP A 54 9.05 7.56 11.72
N MET A 55 8.21 7.58 10.68
CA MET A 55 8.53 8.26 9.43
C MET A 55 8.48 9.79 9.57
N TYR A 56 7.79 10.33 10.60
CA TYR A 56 7.69 11.77 10.81
C TYR A 56 9.03 12.44 11.15
N GLN A 57 10.02 11.68 11.63
CA GLN A 57 11.38 12.20 11.84
C GLN A 57 12.05 12.70 10.54
N PHE A 58 11.60 12.22 9.38
CA PHE A 58 12.12 12.62 8.06
C PHE A 58 11.32 13.78 7.44
N GLY A 59 10.28 14.27 8.10
CA GLY A 59 9.40 15.34 7.64
C GLY A 59 7.93 14.92 7.56
N ASN A 60 7.07 15.83 7.13
CA ASN A 60 5.62 15.63 7.02
C ASN A 60 5.09 15.64 5.57
N SER A 61 5.95 16.00 4.62
CA SER A 61 5.58 16.19 3.23
C SER A 61 5.94 14.97 2.37
N VAL A 62 5.48 14.94 1.12
CA VAL A 62 5.71 13.80 0.22
C VAL A 62 7.19 13.60 -0.11
N GLU A 63 7.97 14.69 -0.11
CA GLU A 63 9.41 14.69 -0.37
C GLU A 63 10.18 13.90 0.69
N SER A 64 9.63 13.77 1.90
CA SER A 64 10.21 12.95 2.99
C SER A 64 10.19 11.45 2.70
N LEU A 65 9.44 10.98 1.69
CA LEU A 65 9.34 9.55 1.42
C LEU A 65 10.63 8.96 0.89
N ARG A 66 11.38 9.70 0.07
CA ARG A 66 12.67 9.22 -0.43
C ARG A 66 13.65 8.89 0.72
N PRO A 67 13.92 9.79 1.69
CA PRO A 67 14.77 9.43 2.82
C PRO A 67 14.16 8.34 3.71
N VAL A 68 12.84 8.29 3.88
CA VAL A 68 12.17 7.20 4.62
C VAL A 68 12.44 5.83 4.00
N LEU A 69 12.22 5.69 2.68
CA LEU A 69 12.43 4.42 1.97
C LEU A 69 13.90 4.01 2.01
N LEU A 70 14.82 4.98 1.90
CA LEU A 70 16.25 4.72 2.04
C LEU A 70 16.60 4.25 3.45
N HIS A 71 16.01 4.85 4.48
CA HIS A 71 16.23 4.45 5.87
C HIS A 71 15.72 3.03 6.12
N ALA A 72 14.50 2.72 5.69
CA ALA A 72 13.92 1.39 5.82
C ALA A 72 14.82 0.32 5.16
N ARG A 73 15.28 0.59 3.93
CA ARG A 73 16.16 -0.33 3.20
C ARG A 73 17.49 -0.57 3.91
N ASN A 74 18.08 0.47 4.47
CA ASN A 74 19.44 0.40 5.00
C ASN A 74 19.49 0.00 6.49
N ASN A 75 18.41 0.17 7.25
CA ASN A 75 18.40 0.02 8.72
C ASN A 75 17.28 -0.87 9.25
N MET A 76 16.28 -1.22 8.43
CA MET A 76 15.11 -1.99 8.84
C MET A 76 14.91 -3.24 7.96
N ASN A 77 15.99 -3.74 7.36
CA ASN A 77 15.97 -4.97 6.57
C ASN A 77 16.47 -6.17 7.40
N ASP A 78 16.04 -6.22 8.66
CA ASP A 78 16.30 -7.30 9.59
C ASP A 78 15.10 -8.26 9.69
N ASP A 79 15.31 -9.40 10.34
CA ASP A 79 14.30 -10.46 10.45
C ASP A 79 13.05 -10.01 11.23
N GLU A 80 13.21 -9.10 12.19
CA GLU A 80 12.09 -8.61 13.02
C GLU A 80 11.14 -7.72 12.19
N ASN A 81 11.71 -6.78 11.43
CA ASN A 81 10.95 -5.93 10.52
C ASN A 81 10.33 -6.76 9.39
N MET A 82 11.06 -7.73 8.84
CA MET A 82 10.52 -8.63 7.81
C MET A 82 9.32 -9.43 8.33
N LYS A 83 9.44 -9.99 9.53
CA LYS A 83 8.33 -10.72 10.17
C LYS A 83 7.11 -9.83 10.38
N SER A 84 7.32 -8.58 10.82
CA SER A 84 6.23 -7.61 10.99
C SER A 84 5.52 -7.31 9.66
N VAL A 85 6.27 -7.24 8.55
CA VAL A 85 5.69 -7.10 7.20
C VAL A 85 4.87 -8.33 6.83
N GLU A 86 5.38 -9.54 7.05
CA GLU A 86 4.66 -10.79 6.77
C GLU A 86 3.36 -10.91 7.57
N GLU A 87 3.38 -10.57 8.85
CA GLU A 87 2.21 -10.53 9.72
C GLU A 87 1.17 -9.54 9.19
N GLY A 88 1.59 -8.33 8.82
CA GLY A 88 0.72 -7.33 8.20
C GLY A 88 0.09 -7.81 6.90
N VAL A 89 0.87 -8.46 6.03
CA VAL A 89 0.36 -9.07 4.79
C VAL A 89 -0.67 -10.16 5.08
N SER A 90 -0.44 -11.01 6.08
CA SER A 90 -1.38 -12.06 6.49
C SER A 90 -2.72 -11.46 6.96
N MET A 91 -2.68 -10.43 7.81
CA MET A 91 -3.88 -9.74 8.30
C MET A 91 -4.68 -9.10 7.17
N LEU A 92 -3.99 -8.47 6.21
CA LEU A 92 -4.64 -7.89 5.04
C LEU A 92 -5.26 -8.98 4.15
N ARG A 93 -4.54 -10.06 3.85
CA ARG A 93 -5.08 -11.19 3.07
C ARG A 93 -6.35 -11.75 3.69
N GLU A 94 -6.39 -11.90 5.01
CA GLU A 94 -7.60 -12.33 5.71
C GLU A 94 -8.75 -11.34 5.52
N GLY A 95 -8.51 -10.04 5.70
CA GLY A 95 -9.51 -8.99 5.51
C GLY A 95 -10.05 -8.86 4.08
N MET A 96 -9.27 -9.33 3.10
CA MET A 96 -9.62 -9.33 1.68
C MET A 96 -10.35 -10.60 1.23
N ARG A 97 -10.44 -11.67 2.04
CA ARG A 97 -11.02 -12.96 1.61
C ARG A 97 -12.40 -12.81 0.97
N ASP A 98 -13.31 -12.10 1.63
CA ASP A 98 -14.69 -11.92 1.14
C ASP A 98 -14.77 -11.09 -0.14
N PHE A 99 -13.78 -10.21 -0.38
CA PHE A 99 -13.74 -9.41 -1.60
C PHE A 99 -13.37 -10.28 -2.80
N VAL A 100 -12.41 -11.21 -2.62
CA VAL A 100 -11.95 -12.10 -3.68
C VAL A 100 -13.02 -13.15 -4.04
N MET A 101 -13.79 -13.64 -3.06
CA MET A 101 -14.83 -14.65 -3.31
C MET A 101 -16.05 -14.12 -4.07
N ASN A 102 -16.25 -12.79 -4.11
CA ASN A 102 -17.34 -12.14 -4.84
C ASN A 102 -16.93 -11.62 -6.23
N ALA A 103 -15.65 -11.75 -6.58
CA ALA A 103 -15.08 -11.29 -7.86
C ALA A 103 -14.86 -12.46 -8.86
N GLY A 104 -15.44 -13.63 -8.58
CA GLY A 104 -15.31 -14.84 -9.40
C GLY A 104 -16.66 -15.44 -9.77
#